data_AF-A0A662F491-F1
#
_entry.id   AF-A0A662F491-F1
#
_cell.length_a   1.000
_cell.length_b   1.000
_cell.length_c   1.000
_cell.angle_alpha   90.00
_cell.angle_beta   90.00
_cell.angle_gamma   90.00
#
_symmetry.space_group_name_H-M   'P 1'
#
loop_
_entity.id
_entity.type
_entity.pdbx_description
1 polymer ?
#
loop_
_entity_poly.entity_id
_entity_poly.type
_entity_poly.pdbx_seq_one_letter_code
_entity_poly.pdbx_strand_id
1 'polypeptide(L)'
;MRTAMILLGLICLLPVSAVSSPATLGGGFADAYTAFAPLYGFYRSYADHLFYGTEVEVPPGIEDTCQSFSSTLGDLQLELIIQTGSAAALTYVTHLRQSLVSFCSTYEGVLEMVEGTAKPDPKFLAQAADAGFFAAISNLNKLMENAFNNAIDSLPPGDPQWEFAAAFVCRTIIDQPRITHIDPTLGKVLLGSDETPPPPRWIPDRIMEAMHALSAYSGSDVPAAEVDTVRKLAEEIYSFLVGK
;
A
#
# COMPACT_ATOMS: atom_id res chain seq x y z
N MET A 1 4.57 -19.92 -67.49
CA MET A 1 4.73 -20.82 -66.33
C MET A 1 5.25 -19.98 -65.18
N ARG A 2 4.36 -19.32 -64.42
CA ARG A 2 3.70 -19.76 -63.17
C ARG A 2 4.67 -19.90 -61.98
N THR A 3 4.73 -18.81 -61.21
CA THR A 3 4.62 -18.72 -59.74
C THR A 3 5.56 -19.56 -58.87
N ALA A 4 6.49 -18.88 -58.20
CA ALA A 4 7.16 -19.37 -57.00
C ALA A 4 7.02 -18.34 -55.85
N MET A 5 6.21 -18.73 -54.86
CA MET A 5 6.28 -18.44 -53.42
C MET A 5 6.66 -17.03 -52.93
N ILE A 6 5.64 -16.27 -52.50
CA ILE A 6 5.77 -15.27 -51.43
C ILE A 6 5.51 -16.01 -50.12
N LEU A 7 6.56 -16.28 -49.35
CA LEU A 7 6.46 -16.88 -48.02
C LEU A 7 6.21 -15.77 -47.00
N LEU A 8 5.11 -15.93 -46.24
CA LEU A 8 4.71 -15.17 -45.06
C LEU A 8 5.90 -14.79 -44.16
N GLY A 9 6.19 -13.50 -44.06
CA GLY A 9 6.98 -12.92 -42.96
C GLY A 9 6.04 -12.30 -41.94
N LEU A 10 5.26 -13.13 -41.23
CA LEU A 10 4.49 -12.69 -40.08
C LEU A 10 5.46 -12.51 -38.91
N ILE A 11 6.09 -11.34 -38.83
CA ILE A 11 6.83 -10.92 -37.65
C ILE A 11 5.80 -10.82 -36.51
N CYS A 12 5.80 -11.84 -35.65
CA CYS A 12 5.16 -11.76 -34.34
C CYS A 12 5.87 -10.67 -33.55
N LEU A 13 5.36 -9.44 -33.64
CA LEU A 13 5.50 -8.45 -32.58
C LEU A 13 4.77 -9.03 -31.37
N LEU A 14 5.45 -9.86 -30.59
CA LEU A 14 5.05 -10.12 -29.22
C LEU A 14 5.06 -8.74 -28.54
N PRO A 15 3.93 -8.24 -28.02
CA PRO A 15 4.02 -7.13 -27.09
C PRO A 15 4.93 -7.62 -25.97
N VAL A 16 6.05 -6.92 -25.75
CA VAL A 16 6.76 -7.01 -24.48
C VAL A 16 5.75 -6.50 -23.46
N SER A 17 4.92 -7.40 -22.94
CA SER A 17 4.16 -7.14 -21.74
C SER A 17 5.22 -6.82 -20.71
N ALA A 18 5.31 -5.55 -20.30
CA ALA A 18 6.02 -5.20 -19.09
C ALA A 18 5.36 -6.04 -17.98
N VAL A 19 6.00 -7.16 -17.63
CA VAL A 19 5.61 -7.94 -16.48
C VAL A 19 5.85 -6.99 -15.32
N SER A 20 4.76 -6.53 -14.70
CA SER A 20 4.87 -5.66 -13.52
C SER A 20 5.78 -6.36 -12.50
N SER A 21 6.74 -5.65 -11.92
CA SER A 21 7.74 -6.26 -11.04
C SER A 21 7.17 -6.43 -9.62
N PRO A 22 7.65 -7.38 -8.81
CA PRO A 22 7.24 -7.50 -7.40
C PRO A 22 7.30 -6.17 -6.65
N ALA A 23 8.27 -5.31 -7.01
CA ALA A 23 8.37 -3.95 -6.52
C ALA A 23 7.18 -3.06 -6.90
N THR A 24 6.69 -3.10 -8.14
CA THR A 24 5.47 -2.40 -8.56
C THR A 24 4.28 -2.81 -7.70
N LEU A 25 4.08 -4.12 -7.48
CA LEU A 25 2.99 -4.61 -6.65
C LEU A 25 3.12 -4.15 -5.19
N GLY A 26 4.34 -4.19 -4.63
CA GLY A 26 4.61 -3.65 -3.30
C GLY A 26 4.26 -2.17 -3.19
N GLY A 27 4.60 -1.38 -4.23
CA GLY A 27 4.21 0.02 -4.35
C GLY A 27 2.69 0.22 -4.40
N GLY A 28 1.98 -0.54 -5.24
CA GLY A 28 0.52 -0.46 -5.35
C GLY A 28 -0.20 -0.79 -4.05
N PHE A 29 0.32 -1.73 -3.25
CA PHE A 29 -0.19 -1.96 -1.89
C PHE A 29 0.07 -0.77 -0.97
N ALA A 30 1.26 -0.16 -1.01
CA ALA A 30 1.55 1.03 -0.19
C ALA A 30 0.60 2.21 -0.54
N ASP A 31 0.30 2.40 -1.82
CA ASP A 31 -0.69 3.39 -2.27
C ASP A 31 -2.09 3.05 -1.69
N ALA A 32 -2.50 1.79 -1.73
CA ALA A 32 -3.77 1.33 -1.18
C ALA A 32 -3.88 1.51 0.35
N TYR A 33 -2.82 1.19 1.10
CA TYR A 33 -2.76 1.42 2.55
C TYR A 33 -2.80 2.91 2.87
N THR A 34 -2.10 3.74 2.09
CA THR A 34 -2.10 5.20 2.27
C THR A 34 -3.49 5.76 2.02
N ALA A 35 -4.17 5.34 0.96
CA ALA A 35 -5.53 5.75 0.66
C ALA A 35 -6.54 5.31 1.74
N PHE A 36 -6.32 4.16 2.39
CA PHE A 36 -7.16 3.67 3.49
C PHE A 36 -6.86 4.32 4.85
N ALA A 37 -5.69 4.95 5.01
CA ALA A 37 -5.19 5.44 6.29
C ALA A 37 -6.15 6.38 7.04
N PRO A 38 -6.89 7.31 6.39
CA PRO A 38 -7.83 8.18 7.11
C PRO A 38 -8.98 7.40 7.78
N LEU A 39 -9.55 6.39 7.12
CA LEU A 39 -10.59 5.54 7.73
C LEU A 39 -10.03 4.78 8.93
N TYR A 40 -8.84 4.19 8.79
CA TYR A 40 -8.22 3.44 9.87
C TYR A 40 -7.85 4.34 11.06
N GLY A 41 -7.32 5.54 10.79
CA GLY A 41 -7.03 6.56 11.79
C GLY A 41 -8.27 6.96 12.56
N PHE A 42 -9.42 7.10 11.88
CA PHE A 42 -10.68 7.45 12.52
C PHE A 42 -11.19 6.32 13.41
N TYR A 43 -11.09 5.07 12.93
CA TYR A 43 -11.37 3.88 13.73
C TYR A 43 -10.50 3.81 14.99
N ARG A 44 -9.19 4.10 14.87
CA ARG A 44 -8.26 4.11 16.01
C ARG A 44 -8.61 5.21 17.00
N SER A 45 -8.86 6.43 16.53
CA SER A 45 -9.24 7.56 17.38
C SER A 45 -10.53 7.29 18.16
N TYR A 46 -11.53 6.67 17.51
CA TYR A 46 -12.75 6.24 18.20
C TYR A 46 -12.51 5.13 19.22
N ALA A 47 -11.64 4.17 18.91
CA ALA A 47 -11.25 3.14 19.89
C ALA A 47 -10.57 3.77 21.11
N ASP A 48 -9.64 4.71 20.91
CA ASP A 48 -8.97 5.41 22.00
C ASP A 48 -9.96 6.23 22.84
N HIS A 49 -10.97 6.84 22.21
CA HIS A 49 -12.06 7.49 22.94
C HIS A 49 -12.82 6.51 23.86
N LEU A 50 -13.16 5.31 23.37
CA LEU A 50 -13.88 4.32 24.16
C LEU A 50 -13.07 3.78 25.34
N PHE A 51 -11.75 3.59 25.17
CA PHE A 51 -10.91 2.95 26.20
C PHE A 51 -10.22 3.94 27.13
N TYR A 52 -9.89 5.14 26.63
CA TYR A 52 -9.08 6.13 27.35
C TYR A 52 -9.80 7.48 27.52
N GLY A 53 -10.97 7.67 26.91
CA GLY A 53 -11.73 8.91 27.01
C GLY A 53 -11.10 10.08 26.26
N THR A 54 -10.19 9.81 25.31
CA THR A 54 -9.60 10.84 24.45
C THR A 54 -10.65 11.51 23.57
N GLU A 55 -10.35 12.71 23.07
CA GLU A 55 -11.19 13.32 22.05
C GLU A 55 -11.10 12.52 20.75
N VAL A 56 -12.23 12.40 20.03
CA VAL A 56 -12.25 11.77 18.70
C VAL A 56 -11.78 12.80 17.68
N GLU A 57 -10.71 12.46 16.97
CA GLU A 57 -10.12 13.25 15.90
C GLU A 57 -10.59 12.72 14.55
N VAL A 58 -11.03 13.62 13.67
CA VAL A 58 -11.33 13.30 12.27
C VAL A 58 -10.06 13.46 11.46
N PRO A 59 -9.51 12.37 10.87
CA PRO A 59 -8.28 12.47 10.09
C PRO A 59 -8.47 13.29 8.80
N PRO A 60 -7.43 14.00 8.34
CA PRO A 60 -7.50 14.71 7.06
C PRO A 60 -7.68 13.73 5.90
N GLY A 61 -8.45 14.13 4.88
CA GLY A 61 -8.68 13.33 3.67
C GLY A 61 -9.73 12.24 3.83
N ILE A 62 -10.52 12.26 4.91
CA ILE A 62 -11.63 11.32 5.09
C ILE A 62 -12.68 11.48 3.98
N GLU A 63 -12.84 12.71 3.47
CA GLU A 63 -13.75 13.09 2.39
C GLU A 63 -13.53 12.32 1.10
N ASP A 64 -12.27 12.17 0.72
CA ASP A 64 -11.89 11.56 -0.55
C ASP A 64 -11.49 10.09 -0.38
N THR A 65 -11.58 9.53 0.84
CA THR A 65 -11.05 8.18 1.11
C THR A 65 -11.76 7.12 0.29
N CYS A 66 -13.09 7.18 0.17
CA CYS A 66 -13.84 6.22 -0.64
C CYS A 66 -13.41 6.23 -2.12
N GLN A 67 -13.22 7.43 -2.68
CA GLN A 67 -12.78 7.58 -4.07
C GLN A 67 -11.32 7.15 -4.25
N SER A 68 -10.43 7.66 -3.40
CA SER A 68 -8.99 7.40 -3.45
C SER A 68 -8.70 5.91 -3.29
N PHE A 69 -9.30 5.26 -2.29
CA PHE A 69 -9.08 3.84 -2.04
C PHE A 69 -9.67 2.97 -3.15
N SER A 70 -10.83 3.36 -3.72
CA SER A 70 -11.40 2.68 -4.88
C SER A 70 -10.48 2.75 -6.11
N SER A 71 -9.86 3.92 -6.35
CA SER A 71 -8.91 4.12 -7.43
C SER A 71 -7.67 3.25 -7.26
N THR A 72 -7.00 3.33 -6.11
CA THR A 72 -5.78 2.56 -5.84
C THR A 72 -6.02 1.05 -5.88
N LEU A 73 -7.17 0.57 -5.41
CA LEU A 73 -7.54 -0.84 -5.55
C LEU A 73 -7.85 -1.24 -7.00
N GLY A 74 -8.34 -0.30 -7.81
CA GLY A 74 -8.51 -0.48 -9.25
C GLY A 74 -7.16 -0.69 -9.95
N ASP A 75 -6.20 0.17 -9.66
CA ASP A 75 -4.84 0.10 -10.20
C ASP A 75 -4.14 -1.19 -9.74
N LEU A 76 -4.21 -1.51 -8.44
CA LEU A 76 -3.65 -2.74 -7.88
C LEU A 76 -4.28 -4.00 -8.50
N GLN A 77 -5.58 -3.99 -8.78
CA GLN A 77 -6.23 -5.11 -9.48
C GLN A 77 -5.68 -5.27 -10.90
N LEU A 78 -5.45 -4.19 -11.63
CA LEU A 78 -4.84 -4.24 -12.97
C LEU A 78 -3.42 -4.81 -12.91
N GLU A 79 -2.63 -4.37 -11.93
CA GLU A 79 -1.28 -4.91 -11.69
C GLU A 79 -1.31 -6.41 -11.42
N LEU A 80 -2.21 -6.88 -10.55
CA LEU A 80 -2.37 -8.31 -10.26
C LEU A 80 -2.80 -9.12 -11.48
N ILE A 81 -3.67 -8.58 -12.34
CA ILE A 81 -4.08 -9.22 -13.60
C ILE A 81 -2.88 -9.36 -14.55
N ILE A 82 -2.00 -8.35 -14.60
CA ILE A 82 -0.81 -8.36 -15.45
C ILE A 82 0.26 -9.29 -14.89
N GLN A 83 0.45 -9.33 -13.57
CA GLN A 83 1.51 -10.10 -12.91
C GLN A 83 1.19 -11.59 -12.75
N THR A 84 -0.05 -11.96 -12.46
CA THR A 84 -0.28 -13.22 -11.74
C THR A 84 -1.01 -14.29 -12.55
N GLY A 85 -0.40 -15.48 -12.56
CA GLY A 85 -1.10 -16.77 -12.59
C GLY A 85 -1.67 -17.17 -11.21
N SER A 86 -1.73 -16.24 -10.24
CA SER A 86 -2.27 -16.44 -8.89
C SER A 86 -3.68 -15.84 -8.79
N ALA A 87 -4.68 -16.67 -9.10
CA ALA A 87 -6.09 -16.29 -8.99
C ALA A 87 -6.52 -15.90 -7.54
N ALA A 88 -5.73 -16.30 -6.52
CA ALA A 88 -6.05 -16.06 -5.13
C ALA A 88 -5.92 -14.57 -4.74
N ALA A 89 -4.76 -13.94 -4.96
CA ALA A 89 -4.55 -12.53 -4.61
C ALA A 89 -5.55 -11.60 -5.33
N LEU A 90 -5.82 -11.89 -6.61
CA LEU A 90 -6.84 -11.19 -7.40
C LEU A 90 -8.24 -11.33 -6.78
N THR A 91 -8.59 -12.51 -6.26
CA THR A 91 -9.87 -12.75 -5.60
C THR A 91 -10.01 -11.91 -4.33
N TYR A 92 -8.95 -11.82 -3.51
CA TYR A 92 -8.96 -11.01 -2.30
C TYR A 92 -9.13 -9.52 -2.59
N VAL A 93 -8.40 -8.98 -3.58
CA VAL A 93 -8.56 -7.57 -3.99
C VAL A 93 -9.94 -7.32 -4.58
N THR A 94 -10.48 -8.25 -5.37
CA THR A 94 -11.85 -8.14 -5.90
C THR A 94 -12.89 -8.09 -4.77
N HIS A 95 -12.76 -8.96 -3.77
CA HIS A 95 -13.64 -8.97 -2.60
C HIS A 95 -13.51 -7.70 -1.75
N LEU A 96 -12.27 -7.20 -1.57
CA LEU A 96 -12.01 -5.94 -0.88
C LEU A 96 -12.67 -4.76 -1.61
N ARG A 97 -12.56 -4.69 -2.94
CA ARG A 97 -13.25 -3.68 -3.76
C ARG A 97 -14.77 -3.73 -3.60
N GLN A 98 -15.36 -4.93 -3.66
CA GLN A 98 -16.80 -5.09 -3.46
C GLN A 98 -17.22 -4.65 -2.04
N SER A 99 -16.41 -4.99 -1.03
CA SER A 99 -16.66 -4.60 0.35
C SER A 99 -16.56 -3.08 0.53
N LEU A 100 -15.60 -2.43 -0.13
CA LEU A 100 -15.46 -0.97 -0.14
C LEU A 100 -16.69 -0.30 -0.76
N VAL A 101 -17.18 -0.78 -1.91
CA VAL A 101 -18.39 -0.24 -2.54
C VAL A 101 -19.59 -0.34 -1.61
N SER A 102 -19.78 -1.49 -0.96
CA SER A 102 -20.85 -1.67 0.02
C SER A 102 -20.68 -0.74 1.23
N PHE A 103 -19.46 -0.59 1.74
CA PHE A 103 -19.16 0.31 2.85
C PHE A 103 -19.50 1.76 2.50
N CYS A 104 -18.96 2.27 1.40
CA CYS A 104 -19.15 3.65 0.98
C CYS A 104 -20.64 3.97 0.73
N SER A 105 -21.38 3.06 0.08
CA SER A 105 -22.82 3.26 -0.13
C SER A 105 -23.64 3.17 1.16
N THR A 106 -23.25 2.31 2.12
CA THR A 106 -24.01 2.14 3.37
C THR A 106 -23.81 3.31 4.32
N TYR A 107 -22.60 3.88 4.32
CA TYR A 107 -22.17 4.88 5.30
C TYR A 107 -21.88 6.26 4.69
N GLU A 108 -22.35 6.54 3.48
CA GLU A 108 -22.22 7.84 2.79
C GLU A 108 -22.63 9.00 3.70
N GLY A 109 -23.84 8.95 4.26
CA GLY A 109 -24.31 10.01 5.17
C GLY A 109 -23.54 10.09 6.50
N VAL A 110 -22.83 9.03 6.91
CA VAL A 110 -21.92 9.10 8.06
C VAL A 110 -20.67 9.88 7.70
N LEU A 111 -20.08 9.57 6.55
CA LEU A 111 -18.89 10.22 6.00
C LEU A 111 -19.16 11.70 5.75
N GLU A 112 -20.22 12.05 5.02
CA GLU A 112 -20.61 13.45 4.74
C GLU A 112 -20.74 14.30 6.02
N MET A 113 -21.25 13.71 7.11
CA MET A 113 -21.40 14.43 8.37
C MET A 113 -20.06 14.69 9.06
N VAL A 114 -19.19 13.69 9.11
CA VAL A 114 -17.85 13.85 9.72
C VAL A 114 -16.95 14.77 8.89
N GLU A 115 -17.09 14.77 7.57
CA GLU A 115 -16.40 15.73 6.68
C GLU A 115 -16.76 17.18 7.00
N GLY A 116 -18.05 17.45 7.27
CA GLY A 116 -18.54 18.78 7.60
C GLY A 116 -18.17 19.27 9.00
N THR A 117 -17.58 18.41 9.85
CA THR A 117 -17.45 18.69 11.29
C THR A 117 -16.08 18.31 11.84
N ALA A 118 -15.29 19.31 12.25
CA ALA A 118 -14.00 19.08 12.90
C ALA A 118 -14.11 18.32 14.25
N LYS A 119 -15.28 18.39 14.90
CA LYS A 119 -15.60 17.73 16.18
C LYS A 119 -16.99 17.09 16.12
N PRO A 120 -17.10 15.85 15.61
CA PRO A 120 -18.40 15.17 15.50
C PRO A 120 -19.04 14.96 16.87
N ASP A 121 -20.38 15.10 16.94
CA ASP A 121 -21.15 14.88 18.16
C ASP A 121 -20.93 13.44 18.68
N PRO A 122 -20.49 13.24 19.94
CA PRO A 122 -20.33 11.90 20.51
C PRO A 122 -21.58 11.03 20.40
N LYS A 123 -22.79 11.63 20.48
CA LYS A 123 -24.04 10.88 20.31
C LYS A 123 -24.20 10.36 18.90
N PHE A 124 -23.82 11.15 17.91
CA PHE A 124 -23.84 10.71 16.53
C PHE A 124 -22.83 9.58 16.31
N LEU A 125 -21.61 9.72 16.83
CA LEU A 125 -20.58 8.68 16.71
C LEU A 125 -21.02 7.36 17.35
N ALA A 126 -21.68 7.43 18.51
CA ALA A 126 -22.27 6.26 19.15
C ALA A 126 -23.33 5.60 18.25
N GLN A 127 -24.21 6.37 17.62
CA GLN A 127 -25.20 5.84 16.67
C GLN A 127 -24.54 5.21 15.44
N ALA A 128 -23.50 5.82 14.88
CA ALA A 128 -22.74 5.26 13.77
C ALA A 128 -22.03 3.94 14.17
N ALA A 129 -21.48 3.90 15.39
CA ALA A 129 -20.87 2.69 15.96
C ALA A 129 -21.90 1.57 16.13
N ASP A 130 -23.08 1.88 16.71
CA ASP A 130 -24.19 0.94 16.87
C ASP A 130 -24.70 0.42 15.52
N ALA A 131 -24.67 1.26 14.48
CA ALA A 131 -24.99 0.87 13.11
C ALA A 131 -23.89 0.05 12.42
N GLY A 132 -22.73 -0.13 13.06
CA GLY A 132 -21.64 -0.99 12.58
C GLY A 132 -20.55 -0.27 11.77
N PHE A 133 -20.52 1.05 11.71
CA PHE A 133 -19.55 1.82 10.90
C PHE A 133 -18.09 1.44 11.21
N PHE A 134 -17.69 1.51 12.47
CA PHE A 134 -16.32 1.19 12.90
C PHE A 134 -15.99 -0.30 12.78
N ALA A 135 -16.99 -1.18 12.93
CA ALA A 135 -16.83 -2.61 12.68
C ALA A 135 -16.56 -2.88 11.19
N ALA A 136 -17.21 -2.13 10.29
CA ALA A 136 -16.99 -2.24 8.86
C ALA A 136 -15.61 -1.73 8.44
N ILE A 137 -15.10 -0.64 9.03
CA ILE A 137 -13.70 -0.19 8.83
C ILE A 137 -12.72 -1.30 9.27
N SER A 138 -12.93 -1.88 10.45
CA SER A 138 -12.10 -2.99 10.93
C SER A 138 -12.12 -4.19 9.98
N ASN A 139 -13.28 -4.49 9.38
CA ASN A 139 -13.39 -5.55 8.38
C ASN A 139 -12.64 -5.23 7.08
N LEU A 140 -12.72 -4.00 6.58
CA LEU A 140 -11.93 -3.55 5.42
C LEU A 140 -10.43 -3.70 5.67
N ASN A 141 -9.96 -3.34 6.87
CA ASN A 141 -8.55 -3.52 7.26
C ASN A 141 -8.13 -4.99 7.18
N LYS A 142 -8.92 -5.91 7.75
CA LYS A 142 -8.63 -7.36 7.69
C LYS A 142 -8.60 -7.89 6.26
N LEU A 143 -9.49 -7.41 5.40
CA LEU A 143 -9.50 -7.78 3.99
C LEU A 143 -8.26 -7.26 3.26
N MET A 144 -7.80 -6.06 3.58
CA MET A 144 -6.57 -5.49 3.03
C MET A 144 -5.31 -6.24 3.50
N GLU A 145 -5.22 -6.57 4.79
CA GLU A 145 -4.16 -7.43 5.34
C GLU A 145 -4.14 -8.81 4.68
N ASN A 146 -5.32 -9.43 4.50
CA ASN A 146 -5.42 -10.71 3.80
C ASN A 146 -4.97 -10.61 2.34
N ALA A 147 -5.38 -9.56 1.62
CA ALA A 147 -4.94 -9.34 0.24
C ALA A 147 -3.43 -9.17 0.15
N PHE A 148 -2.84 -8.39 1.06
CA PHE A 148 -1.39 -8.17 1.15
C PHE A 148 -0.63 -9.47 1.44
N ASN A 149 -1.05 -10.22 2.46
CA ASN A 149 -0.41 -11.48 2.85
C ASN A 149 -0.50 -12.52 1.72
N ASN A 150 -1.66 -12.64 1.05
CA ASN A 150 -1.78 -13.56 -0.07
C ASN A 150 -0.97 -13.12 -1.29
N ALA A 151 -0.77 -11.81 -1.49
CA ALA A 151 0.10 -11.30 -2.55
C ALA A 151 1.55 -11.69 -2.29
N ILE A 152 2.10 -11.41 -1.10
CA ILE A 152 3.49 -11.74 -0.77
C ILE A 152 3.74 -13.26 -0.71
N ASP A 153 2.79 -14.04 -0.18
CA ASP A 153 2.89 -15.51 -0.11
C ASP A 153 2.84 -16.16 -1.50
N SER A 154 2.26 -15.49 -2.49
CA SER A 154 2.22 -15.97 -3.87
C SER A 154 3.51 -15.73 -4.66
N LEU A 155 4.41 -14.90 -4.13
CA LEU A 155 5.70 -14.64 -4.74
C LEU A 155 6.70 -15.76 -4.41
N PRO A 156 7.63 -16.09 -5.32
CA PRO A 156 8.73 -16.98 -5.00
C PRO A 156 9.54 -16.45 -3.81
N PRO A 157 9.98 -17.31 -2.88
CA PRO A 157 10.78 -16.89 -1.74
C PRO A 157 12.13 -16.30 -2.19
N GLY A 158 12.67 -15.36 -1.42
CA GLY A 158 13.94 -14.68 -1.71
C GLY A 158 13.74 -13.32 -2.38
N ASP A 159 14.46 -13.05 -3.46
CA ASP A 159 14.51 -11.75 -4.13
C ASP A 159 13.12 -11.14 -4.42
N PRO A 160 12.11 -11.86 -4.95
CA PRO A 160 10.81 -11.27 -5.26
C PRO A 160 10.06 -10.76 -4.02
N GLN A 161 10.06 -11.53 -2.93
CA GLN A 161 9.44 -11.13 -1.66
C GLN A 161 10.17 -9.94 -1.04
N TRP A 162 11.50 -9.92 -1.13
CA TRP A 162 12.30 -8.78 -0.68
C TRP A 162 12.01 -7.52 -1.52
N GLU A 163 11.96 -7.62 -2.85
CA GLU A 163 11.66 -6.50 -3.75
C GLU A 163 10.28 -5.90 -3.44
N PHE A 164 9.27 -6.77 -3.23
CA PHE A 164 7.93 -6.37 -2.82
C PHE A 164 7.96 -5.61 -1.49
N ALA A 165 8.58 -6.18 -0.45
CA ALA A 165 8.60 -5.59 0.89
C ALA A 165 9.39 -4.27 0.92
N ALA A 166 10.55 -4.22 0.27
CA ALA A 166 11.39 -3.03 0.16
C ALA A 166 10.67 -1.89 -0.58
N ALA A 167 9.99 -2.21 -1.68
CA ALA A 167 9.21 -1.22 -2.42
C ALA A 167 8.01 -0.72 -1.61
N PHE A 168 7.29 -1.61 -0.93
CA PHE A 168 6.17 -1.24 -0.05
C PHE A 168 6.59 -0.24 1.04
N VAL A 169 7.68 -0.52 1.78
CA VAL A 169 8.13 0.38 2.85
C VAL A 169 8.66 1.70 2.30
N CYS A 170 9.39 1.69 1.18
CA CYS A 170 9.89 2.92 0.58
C CYS A 170 8.73 3.78 0.06
N ARG A 171 7.76 3.18 -0.64
CA ARG A 171 6.58 3.87 -1.15
C ARG A 171 5.74 4.45 -0.01
N THR A 172 5.56 3.70 1.07
CA THR A 172 4.86 4.19 2.28
C THR A 172 5.56 5.42 2.86
N ILE A 173 6.90 5.44 2.94
CA ILE A 173 7.65 6.63 3.38
C ILE A 173 7.45 7.80 2.41
N ILE A 174 7.47 7.54 1.10
CA ILE A 174 7.31 8.54 0.03
C ILE A 174 5.92 9.16 0.03
N ASP A 175 4.87 8.41 0.35
CA ASP A 175 3.50 8.93 0.31
C ASP A 175 3.04 9.51 1.66
N GLN A 176 3.81 9.30 2.73
CA GLN A 176 3.47 9.88 4.02
C GLN A 176 3.51 11.42 3.98
N PRO A 177 2.41 12.10 4.35
CA PRO A 177 2.34 13.56 4.37
C PRO A 177 3.22 14.16 5.48
N ARG A 178 3.46 13.40 6.56
CA ARG A 178 4.36 13.77 7.65
C ARG A 178 5.14 12.55 8.11
N ILE A 179 6.46 12.63 8.05
CA ILE A 179 7.37 11.61 8.59
C ILE A 179 7.86 12.13 9.93
N THR A 180 7.39 11.53 11.02
CA THR A 180 7.79 11.90 12.38
C THR A 180 8.58 10.80 13.08
N HIS A 181 8.39 9.57 12.63
CA HIS A 181 9.03 8.39 13.18
C HIS A 181 9.20 7.34 12.09
N ILE A 182 10.26 6.55 12.16
CA ILE A 182 10.51 5.42 11.26
C ILE A 182 10.43 4.12 12.05
N ASP A 183 9.66 3.16 11.55
CA ASP A 183 9.43 1.90 12.22
C ASP A 183 10.74 1.12 12.51
N PRO A 184 10.88 0.47 13.68
CA PRO A 184 12.07 -0.33 14.04
C PRO A 184 12.30 -1.56 13.16
N THR A 185 11.32 -1.95 12.33
CA THR A 185 11.45 -3.08 11.39
C THR A 185 12.07 -2.69 10.06
N LEU A 186 12.14 -1.39 9.73
CA LEU A 186 12.65 -0.92 8.43
C LEU A 186 14.03 -1.52 8.11
N GLY A 187 14.96 -1.49 9.07
CA GLY A 187 16.30 -2.04 8.86
C GLY A 187 16.28 -3.53 8.52
N LYS A 188 15.37 -4.30 9.14
CA LYS A 188 15.20 -5.74 8.88
C LYS A 188 14.60 -6.01 7.50
N VAL A 189 13.74 -5.12 7.01
CA VAL A 189 13.14 -5.23 5.67
C VAL A 189 14.20 -4.93 4.61
N LEU A 190 14.97 -3.85 4.76
CA LEU A 190 15.95 -3.44 3.75
C LEU A 190 17.21 -4.30 3.77
N LEU A 191 17.77 -4.56 4.95
CA LEU A 191 19.10 -5.18 5.09
C LEU A 191 19.06 -6.65 5.51
N GLY A 192 17.87 -7.19 5.78
CA GLY A 192 17.70 -8.55 6.30
C GLY A 192 17.92 -8.65 7.81
N SER A 193 17.76 -9.87 8.33
CA SER A 193 17.97 -10.25 9.73
C SER A 193 18.21 -11.76 9.82
N ASP A 194 18.23 -12.32 11.03
CA ASP A 194 18.26 -13.78 11.19
C ASP A 194 16.97 -14.47 10.69
N GLU A 195 15.88 -13.71 10.60
CA GLU A 195 14.55 -14.19 10.19
C GLU A 195 14.15 -13.74 8.77
N THR A 196 14.82 -12.73 8.21
CA THR A 196 14.53 -12.14 6.90
C THR A 196 15.76 -12.20 5.99
N PRO A 197 15.63 -12.63 4.73
CA PRO A 197 16.78 -12.77 3.84
C PRO A 197 17.48 -11.41 3.63
N PRO A 198 18.82 -11.41 3.48
CA PRO A 198 19.57 -10.21 3.14
C PRO A 198 19.17 -9.70 1.74
N PRO A 199 19.46 -8.43 1.42
CA PRO A 199 19.18 -7.90 0.11
C PRO A 199 19.94 -8.66 -0.99
N PRO A 200 19.40 -8.71 -2.21
CA PRO A 200 20.03 -9.44 -3.30
C PRO A 200 21.41 -8.91 -3.67
N ARG A 201 22.28 -9.79 -4.19
CA ARG A 201 23.67 -9.41 -4.52
C ARG A 201 23.82 -8.51 -5.75
N TRP A 202 22.76 -8.36 -6.54
CA TRP A 202 22.77 -7.54 -7.76
C TRP A 202 22.44 -6.07 -7.47
N ILE A 203 22.14 -5.70 -6.22
CA ILE A 203 21.92 -4.30 -5.83
C ILE A 203 23.23 -3.51 -6.00
N PRO A 204 23.25 -2.40 -6.76
CA PRO A 204 24.43 -1.56 -6.90
C PRO A 204 24.87 -0.95 -5.57
N ASP A 205 26.18 -0.75 -5.38
CA ASP A 205 26.76 -0.18 -4.15
C ASP A 205 26.07 1.13 -3.72
N ARG A 206 25.78 2.01 -4.68
CA ARG A 206 25.05 3.26 -4.43
C ARG A 206 23.68 3.03 -3.75
N ILE A 207 22.93 2.04 -4.21
CA ILE A 207 21.61 1.72 -3.64
C ILE A 207 21.77 1.05 -2.28
N MET A 208 22.77 0.19 -2.12
CA MET A 208 23.13 -0.37 -0.81
C MET A 208 23.49 0.73 0.21
N GLU A 209 24.26 1.74 -0.19
CA GLU A 209 24.57 2.91 0.65
C GLU A 209 23.31 3.67 1.04
N ALA A 210 22.39 3.91 0.09
CA ALA A 210 21.10 4.54 0.38
C ALA A 210 20.26 3.71 1.36
N MET A 211 20.23 2.39 1.22
CA MET A 211 19.54 1.48 2.13
C MET A 211 20.12 1.51 3.55
N HIS A 212 21.45 1.54 3.67
CA HIS A 212 22.12 1.70 4.96
C HIS A 212 21.81 3.05 5.61
N ALA A 213 21.87 4.14 4.84
CA ALA A 213 21.56 5.48 5.32
C ALA A 213 20.09 5.60 5.78
N LEU A 214 19.16 5.01 5.03
CA LEU A 214 17.74 5.00 5.40
C LEU A 214 17.49 4.12 6.63
N SER A 215 18.14 2.95 6.71
CA SER A 215 18.03 2.03 7.86
C SER A 215 18.58 2.62 9.16
N ALA A 216 19.47 3.61 9.09
CA ALA A 216 20.00 4.31 10.27
C ALA A 216 18.91 5.09 11.05
N TYR A 217 17.78 5.41 10.41
CA TYR A 217 16.63 6.05 11.05
C TYR A 217 15.69 5.05 11.72
N SER A 218 15.89 3.74 11.56
CA SER A 218 14.97 2.72 12.05
C SER A 218 14.77 2.79 13.57
N GLY A 219 13.51 2.86 14.00
CA GLY A 219 13.12 2.99 15.41
C GLY A 219 13.35 4.38 16.01
N SER A 220 13.60 5.39 15.17
CA SER A 220 13.94 6.75 15.63
C SER A 220 12.93 7.79 15.14
N ASP A 221 12.79 8.84 15.92
CA ASP A 221 12.08 10.04 15.50
C ASP A 221 12.88 10.77 14.41
N VAL A 222 12.19 11.34 13.43
CA VAL A 222 12.81 12.04 12.30
C VAL A 222 12.75 13.55 12.55
N PRO A 223 13.90 14.22 12.69
CA PRO A 223 13.94 15.68 12.79
C PRO A 223 13.36 16.32 11.53
N ALA A 224 12.64 17.44 11.69
CA ALA A 224 12.02 18.15 10.56
C ALA A 224 13.03 18.53 9.45
N ALA A 225 14.29 18.78 9.81
CA ALA A 225 15.37 19.10 8.86
C ALA A 225 15.86 17.89 8.04
N GLU A 226 15.53 16.66 8.47
CA GLU A 226 15.99 15.41 7.86
C GLU A 226 14.89 14.68 7.07
N VAL A 227 13.64 15.15 7.17
CA VAL A 227 12.48 14.58 6.44
C VAL A 227 12.74 14.49 4.93
N ASP A 228 13.29 15.54 4.32
CA ASP A 228 13.60 15.55 2.89
C ASP A 228 14.71 14.55 2.53
N THR A 229 15.66 14.32 3.44
CA THR A 229 16.73 13.34 3.25
C THR A 229 16.16 11.93 3.29
N VAL A 230 15.33 11.62 4.29
CA VAL A 230 14.64 10.33 4.43
C VAL A 230 13.81 10.04 3.18
N ARG A 231 13.04 11.03 2.70
CA ARG A 231 12.22 10.89 1.50
C ARG A 231 13.07 10.62 0.25
N LYS A 232 14.14 11.39 0.03
CA LYS A 232 15.06 11.19 -1.11
C LYS A 232 15.72 9.81 -1.11
N LEU A 233 16.12 9.31 0.06
CA LEU A 233 16.68 7.97 0.18
C LEU A 233 15.66 6.90 -0.21
N ALA A 234 14.41 7.03 0.28
CA ALA A 234 13.33 6.13 -0.09
C ALA A 234 13.01 6.20 -1.59
N GLU A 235 12.97 7.40 -2.18
CA GLU A 235 12.75 7.63 -3.63
C GLU A 235 13.85 6.98 -4.48
N GLU A 236 15.11 7.10 -4.07
CA GLU A 236 16.25 6.51 -4.77
C GLU A 236 16.15 4.99 -4.81
N ILE A 237 15.86 4.36 -3.67
CA ILE A 237 15.68 2.91 -3.56
C ILE A 237 14.47 2.47 -4.38
N TYR A 238 13.32 3.11 -4.20
CA TYR A 238 12.08 2.76 -4.89
C TYR A 238 12.19 2.88 -6.40
N SER A 239 12.78 3.98 -6.91
CA SER A 239 12.96 4.21 -8.35
C SER A 239 13.84 3.15 -8.99
N PHE A 240 14.88 2.70 -8.28
CA PHE A 240 15.71 1.60 -8.74
C PHE A 240 14.93 0.27 -8.81
N LEU A 241 14.13 -0.03 -7.78
CA LEU A 241 13.37 -1.29 -7.71
C LEU A 241 12.29 -1.38 -8.80
N VAL A 242 11.58 -0.28 -9.07
CA VAL A 242 10.52 -0.24 -10.10
C VAL A 242 11.08 -0.08 -11.51
N GLY A 243 12.27 0.51 -11.66
CA GLY A 243 12.94 0.72 -12.95
C GLY A 243 13.72 -0.49 -13.48
N LYS A 244 13.75 -1.61 -12.74
CA LYS A 244 14.42 -2.86 -13.09
C LYS A 244 13.57 -3.70 -14.03
#